data_AF-A0A179VGU5-F1
#
_entry.id   AF-A0A179VGU5-F1
#
_cell.length_a   1.000
_cell.length_b   1.000
_cell.length_c   1.000
_cell.angle_alpha   90.00
_cell.angle_beta   90.00
_cell.angle_gamma   90.00
#
_symmetry.space_group_name_H-M   'P 1'
#
loop_
_entity.id
_entity.type
_entity.pdbx_description
1 polymer ?
#
loop_
_entity_poly.entity_id
_entity_poly.type
_entity_poly.pdbx_seq_one_letter_code
_entity_poly.pdbx_strand_id
1 'polypeptide(L)'
;MSTQYTQSREDGAQVFKVNDKIIATVDGRRVEPETPGPYFDAENRAEALDGARAVAEAYAAGYDAGLAEGAPVSAQRARAIADEQIAKALESLTVEVKR
;
A
#
# COMPACT_ATOMS: atom_id res chain seq x y z
N MET A 1 -13.74 -13.28 -5.16
CA MET A 1 -13.21 -12.96 -3.83
C MET A 1 -12.27 -11.79 -4.02
N SER A 2 -12.39 -10.71 -3.24
CA SER A 2 -11.41 -9.62 -3.23
C SER A 2 -10.17 -10.04 -2.46
N THR A 3 -8.99 -9.65 -2.94
CA THR A 3 -7.74 -9.88 -2.25
C THR A 3 -7.72 -9.02 -0.99
N GLN A 4 -7.39 -9.64 0.14
CA GLN A 4 -7.30 -8.97 1.43
C GLN A 4 -5.86 -8.93 1.89
N TYR A 5 -5.49 -7.86 2.60
CA TYR A 5 -4.26 -7.86 3.36
C TYR A 5 -4.48 -8.59 4.68
N THR A 6 -3.40 -9.15 5.21
CA THR A 6 -3.33 -9.71 6.56
C THR A 6 -2.34 -8.89 7.37
N GLN A 7 -2.63 -8.76 8.66
CA GLN A 7 -1.79 -8.06 9.60
C GLN A 7 -1.30 -9.05 10.66
N SER A 8 0.01 -9.09 10.89
CA SER A 8 0.66 -9.97 11.86
C SER A 8 1.79 -9.25 12.57
N ARG A 9 2.27 -9.80 13.68
CA ARG A 9 3.42 -9.25 14.42
C ARG A 9 4.57 -10.24 14.35
N GLU A 10 5.72 -9.81 13.81
CA GLU A 10 6.90 -10.65 13.59
C GLU A 10 8.14 -9.88 14.07
N ASP A 11 9.00 -10.53 14.86
CA ASP A 11 10.25 -9.96 15.39
C ASP A 11 10.12 -8.55 16.02
N GLY A 12 8.97 -8.28 16.64
CA GLY A 12 8.67 -7.00 17.31
C GLY A 12 8.01 -5.95 16.41
N ALA A 13 8.13 -6.10 15.08
CA ALA A 13 7.53 -5.23 14.07
C ALA A 13 6.11 -5.68 13.69
N GLN A 14 5.31 -4.74 13.18
CA GLN A 14 4.01 -5.04 12.60
C GLN A 14 4.19 -5.30 11.10
N VAL A 15 3.74 -6.45 10.61
CA VAL A 15 3.91 -6.88 9.22
C VAL A 15 2.55 -6.92 8.53
N PHE A 16 2.47 -6.28 7.37
CA PHE A 16 1.32 -6.28 6.49
C PHE A 16 1.63 -7.12 5.25
N LYS A 17 0.81 -8.13 5.00
CA LYS A 17 0.99 -9.06 3.88
C LYS A 17 -0.21 -9.03 2.94
N VAL A 18 0.01 -9.26 1.66
CA VAL A 18 -1.04 -9.49 0.67
C VAL A 18 -0.68 -10.75 -0.09
N ASN A 19 -1.57 -11.75 -0.07
CA ASN A 19 -1.33 -13.06 -0.70
C ASN A 19 0.02 -13.69 -0.27
N ASP A 20 0.24 -13.78 1.05
CA ASP A 20 1.45 -14.27 1.72
C ASP A 20 2.76 -13.50 1.46
N LYS A 21 2.73 -12.43 0.66
CA LYS A 21 3.90 -11.57 0.42
C LYS A 21 3.89 -10.37 1.38
N ILE A 22 5.04 -10.02 1.97
CA ILE A 22 5.14 -8.83 2.82
C ILE A 22 5.07 -7.60 1.91
N ILE A 23 4.27 -6.62 2.30
CA ILE A 23 4.09 -5.38 1.53
C ILE A 23 4.64 -4.20 2.31
N ALA A 24 4.46 -4.20 3.62
CA ALA A 24 5.02 -3.20 4.51
C ALA A 24 5.29 -3.79 5.90
N THR A 25 6.37 -3.29 6.51
CA THR A 25 6.73 -3.56 7.90
C THR A 25 6.77 -2.25 8.67
N VAL A 26 6.22 -2.23 9.88
CA VAL A 26 6.23 -1.08 10.78
C VAL A 26 7.07 -1.40 12.00
N ASP A 27 8.17 -0.67 12.17
CA ASP A 27 8.99 -0.70 13.38
C ASP A 27 8.95 0.66 14.08
N GLY A 28 8.24 0.71 15.21
CA GLY A 28 7.99 1.95 15.94
C GLY A 28 7.24 2.99 15.09
N ARG A 29 7.97 3.98 14.58
CA ARG A 29 7.46 5.05 13.71
C ARG A 29 7.85 4.88 12.25
N ARG A 30 8.75 3.94 11.95
CA ARG A 30 9.24 3.69 10.61
C ARG A 30 8.30 2.73 9.89
N VAL A 31 8.03 3.02 8.63
CA VAL A 31 7.35 2.13 7.69
C VAL A 31 8.33 1.76 6.57
N GLU A 32 8.62 0.47 6.46
CA GLU A 32 9.49 -0.11 5.44
C GLU A 32 8.64 -0.92 4.44
N PRO A 33 8.39 -0.40 3.22
CA PRO A 33 7.71 -1.17 2.18
C PRO A 33 8.64 -2.25 1.59
N GLU A 34 8.11 -3.44 1.29
CA GLU A 34 8.87 -4.51 0.60
C GLU A 34 9.04 -4.20 -0.90
N THR A 35 8.21 -3.31 -1.45
CA THR A 35 8.43 -2.80 -2.80
C THR A 35 9.69 -1.93 -2.83
N PRO A 36 10.54 -2.00 -3.87
CA PRO A 36 11.75 -1.20 -3.94
C PRO A 36 11.39 0.29 -3.91
N GLY A 37 11.57 0.89 -2.74
CA GLY A 37 11.15 2.23 -2.41
C GLY A 37 11.77 2.67 -1.08
N PRO A 38 11.87 3.99 -0.84
CA PRO A 38 12.38 4.49 0.42
C PRO A 38 11.42 4.13 1.55
N TYR A 39 11.98 3.82 2.73
CA TYR A 39 11.21 3.83 3.97
C TYR A 39 10.74 5.27 4.26
N PHE A 40 9.68 5.40 5.05
CA PHE A 40 9.28 6.70 5.60
C PHE A 40 9.10 6.60 7.11
N ASP A 41 9.35 7.71 7.81
CA ASP A 41 9.10 7.83 9.23
C ASP A 41 7.84 8.67 9.45
N ALA A 42 6.88 8.13 10.20
CA ALA A 42 5.68 8.85 10.63
C ALA A 42 5.93 9.66 11.91
N GLU A 43 5.02 10.56 12.27
CA GLU A 43 5.14 11.34 13.51
C GLU A 43 5.01 10.43 14.74
N ASN A 44 4.14 9.42 14.65
CA ASN A 44 3.88 8.46 15.71
C ASN A 44 3.54 7.06 15.18
N ARG A 45 3.45 6.07 16.08
CA ARG A 45 3.18 4.67 15.71
C ARG A 45 1.78 4.46 15.11
N ALA A 46 0.77 5.22 15.53
CA ALA A 46 -0.58 5.06 14.99
C ALA A 46 -0.62 5.49 13.52
N GLU A 47 0.00 6.62 13.20
CA GLU A 47 0.14 7.10 11.83
C GLU A 47 0.98 6.16 10.97
N ALA A 48 2.05 5.57 11.52
CA ALA A 48 2.84 4.55 10.82
C ALA A 48 1.99 3.31 10.46
N LEU A 49 1.10 2.89 11.35
CA LEU A 49 0.18 1.78 11.11
C LEU A 49 -0.87 2.13 10.05
N ASP A 50 -1.44 3.34 10.09
CA ASP A 50 -2.40 3.81 9.08
C ASP A 50 -1.77 3.92 7.70
N GLY A 51 -0.55 4.44 7.61
CA GLY A 51 0.22 4.51 6.36
C GLY A 51 0.52 3.11 5.80
N ALA A 52 1.00 2.18 6.61
CA ALA A 52 1.25 0.81 6.19
C ALA A 52 -0.02 0.09 5.74
N ARG A 53 -1.15 0.35 6.40
CA ARG A 53 -2.47 -0.17 6.01
C ARG A 53 -2.89 0.35 4.63
N ALA A 54 -2.76 1.64 4.39
CA ALA A 54 -3.09 2.25 3.10
C ALA A 54 -2.25 1.66 1.94
N VAL A 55 -0.95 1.42 2.18
CA VAL A 55 -0.07 0.76 1.19
C VAL A 55 -0.53 -0.67 0.90
N ALA A 56 -0.88 -1.44 1.94
CA ALA A 56 -1.34 -2.81 1.77
C ALA A 56 -2.70 -2.89 1.05
N GLU A 57 -3.63 -1.98 1.36
CA GLU A 57 -4.92 -1.85 0.69
C GLU A 57 -4.75 -1.49 -0.80
N ALA A 58 -3.89 -0.51 -1.11
CA ALA A 58 -3.59 -0.14 -2.49
C ALA A 58 -2.96 -1.30 -3.28
N TYR A 59 -2.06 -2.07 -2.67
CA TYR A 59 -1.46 -3.23 -3.31
C TYR A 59 -2.47 -4.35 -3.57
N ALA A 60 -3.36 -4.64 -2.62
CA ALA A 60 -4.43 -5.62 -2.78
C ALA A 60 -5.40 -5.23 -3.90
N ALA A 61 -5.80 -3.95 -3.96
CA ALA A 61 -6.64 -3.43 -5.04
C ALA A 61 -5.95 -3.51 -6.42
N GLY A 62 -4.64 -3.19 -6.49
CA GLY A 62 -3.86 -3.34 -7.71
C GLY A 62 -3.70 -4.79 -8.16
N TYR A 63 -3.55 -5.72 -7.21
CA TYR A 63 -3.51 -7.15 -7.48
C TYR A 63 -4.85 -7.68 -8.02
N ASP A 64 -5.97 -7.29 -7.41
CA ASP A 64 -7.32 -7.61 -7.91
C ASP A 64 -7.58 -7.05 -9.32
N ALA A 65 -7.18 -5.80 -9.57
CA ALA A 65 -7.35 -5.17 -10.88
C ALA A 65 -6.54 -5.90 -11.96
N GLY A 66 -5.30 -6.28 -11.67
CA GLY A 66 -4.46 -6.99 -12.63
C GLY A 66 -4.87 -8.45 -12.86
N LEU A 67 -5.43 -9.13 -11.84
CA LEU A 67 -6.09 -10.42 -12.02
C LEU A 67 -7.33 -10.30 -12.91
N ALA A 68 -8.11 -9.23 -12.77
CA ALA A 68 -9.28 -8.97 -13.62
C ALA A 68 -8.91 -8.67 -15.09
N GLU A 69 -7.71 -8.11 -15.34
CA GLU A 69 -7.17 -7.93 -16.70
C GLU A 69 -6.54 -9.20 -17.31
N GLY A 70 -6.45 -10.32 -16.56
CA GLY A 70 -5.90 -11.58 -17.07
C GLY A 70 -4.40 -11.56 -17.39
N ALA A 71 -3.65 -10.59 -16.87
CA ALA A 71 -2.21 -10.44 -17.11
C ALA A 71 -1.40 -10.69 -15.83
N PRO A 72 -0.24 -11.36 -15.90
CA PRO A 72 0.68 -11.41 -14.77
C PRO A 72 1.14 -9.99 -14.44
N VAL A 73 0.74 -9.51 -13.26
CA VAL A 73 1.06 -8.15 -12.80
C VAL A 73 2.53 -8.12 -12.43
N SER A 74 3.37 -7.59 -13.33
CA SER A 74 4.75 -7.27 -12.98
C SER A 74 4.76 -6.14 -11.95
N ALA A 75 5.77 -6.11 -11.07
CA ALA A 75 5.91 -5.05 -10.06
C ALA A 75 5.85 -3.62 -10.65
N GLN A 76 6.28 -3.49 -11.91
CA GLN A 76 6.24 -2.25 -12.68
C GLN A 76 4.81 -1.83 -13.05
N ARG A 77 3.92 -2.80 -13.34
CA ARG A 77 2.51 -2.54 -13.66
C ARG A 77 1.69 -2.25 -12.39
N ALA A 78 1.99 -2.92 -11.28
CA ALA A 78 1.40 -2.58 -9.98
C ALA A 78 1.75 -1.14 -9.56
N ARG A 79 3.00 -0.71 -9.81
CA ARG A 79 3.42 0.68 -9.54
C ARG A 79 2.74 1.70 -10.44
N ALA A 80 2.59 1.40 -11.73
CA ALA A 80 1.84 2.26 -12.65
C ALA A 80 0.37 2.42 -12.22
N ILE A 81 -0.28 1.35 -11.76
CA ILE A 81 -1.65 1.40 -11.23
C ILE A 81 -1.69 2.22 -9.95
N ALA A 82 -0.75 2.01 -9.02
CA ALA A 82 -0.68 2.80 -7.78
C ALA A 82 -0.47 4.29 -8.07
N ASP A 83 0.44 4.64 -8.99
CA ASP A 83 0.70 6.01 -9.39
C ASP A 83 -0.52 6.64 -10.08
N GLU A 84 -1.25 5.90 -10.92
CA GLU A 84 -2.53 6.37 -11.51
C GLU A 84 -3.62 6.61 -10.47
N GLN A 85 -3.74 5.73 -9.46
CA GLN A 85 -4.73 5.91 -8.39
C GLN A 85 -4.37 7.09 -7.48
N ILE A 86 -3.08 7.28 -7.17
CA ILE A 86 -2.58 8.45 -6.44
C ILE A 86 -2.85 9.74 -7.24
N ALA A 87 -2.57 9.74 -8.55
CA ALA A 87 -2.84 10.89 -9.40
C ALA A 87 -4.34 11.23 -9.45
N LYS A 88 -5.23 10.23 -9.57
CA LYS A 88 -6.69 10.43 -9.52
C LYS A 88 -7.17 10.95 -8.17
N ALA A 89 -6.61 10.43 -7.07
CA ALA A 89 -6.94 10.91 -5.73
C ALA A 89 -6.50 12.37 -5.54
N LEU A 90 -5.31 12.73 -6.02
CA LEU A 90 -4.81 14.11 -6.00
C LEU A 90 -5.66 15.04 -6.88
N GLU A 91 -6.05 14.62 -8.09
CA GLU A 91 -6.98 15.39 -8.93
C GLU A 91 -8.31 15.63 -8.21
N SER A 92 -8.89 14.58 -7.62
CA SER A 92 -10.16 14.68 -6.87
C SER A 92 -10.05 15.65 -5.68
N LEU A 93 -8.95 15.61 -4.93
CA LEU A 93 -8.64 16.56 -3.85
C LEU A 93 -8.51 18.00 -4.36
N THR A 94 -8.05 18.19 -5.60
CA THR A 94 -7.89 19.53 -6.18
C THR A 94 -9.24 20.14 -6.58
N VAL A 95 -10.27 19.32 -6.83
CA VAL A 95 -11.63 19.81 -7.14
C VAL A 95 -12.37 20.26 -5.87
N GLU A 96 -12.10 19.66 -4.71
CA GLU A 96 -12.77 20.00 -3.44
C GLU A 96 -12.31 21.33 -2.80
N VAL A 97 -11.27 22.00 -3.32
CA VAL A 97 -10.78 23.30 -2.79
C VAL A 97 -11.49 24.52 -3.43
N LYS A 98 -12.56 24.33 -4.22
CA LYS A 98 -13.38 25.45 -4.73
C LYS A 98 -14.88 25.18 -4.66
N ARG A 99 -15.50 25.43 -3.51
CA ARG A 99 -16.41 26.57 -3.27
C ARG A 99 -16.97 26.58 -1.86
#